data_AF-A0ABF7SXE9-F1
#
_entry.id   AF-A0ABF7SXE9-F1
#
_cell.length_a   1.000
_cell.length_b   1.000
_cell.length_c   1.000
_cell.angle_alpha   90.00
_cell.angle_beta   90.00
_cell.angle_gamma   90.00
#
_symmetry.space_group_name_H-M   'P 1'
#
loop_
_entity.id
_entity.type
_entity.pdbx_description
1 polymer ?
#
loop_
_entity_poly.entity_id
_entity_poly.type
_entity_poly.pdbx_seq_one_letter_code
_entity_poly.pdbx_strand_id
1 'polypeptide(L)' 'MSPDLWKIWLLIDPRRVLIAVFAFLTILGLAIHMILLSTTEFNWLEDGIPAAKVQQVTPVVPQR' A
#
# COMPACT_ATOMS: atom_id res chain seq x y z
N MET A 1 -30.01 -14.61 10.83
CA MET A 1 -29.83 -13.54 9.81
C MET A 1 -31.17 -12.85 9.66
N SER A 2 -31.27 -11.55 9.95
CA SER A 2 -32.53 -10.80 9.85
C SER A 2 -32.95 -10.67 8.37
N PRO A 3 -34.21 -10.98 8.01
CA PRO A 3 -34.67 -10.89 6.62
C PRO A 3 -34.74 -9.45 6.10
N ASP A 4 -34.71 -8.47 6.99
CA ASP A 4 -34.83 -7.03 6.68
C ASP A 4 -33.52 -6.34 6.29
N LEU A 5 -32.38 -7.04 6.26
CA LEU A 5 -31.06 -6.44 6.02
C LEU A 5 -30.96 -5.70 4.68
N TRP A 6 -31.74 -6.10 3.67
CA TRP A 6 -31.76 -5.43 2.37
C TRP A 6 -32.29 -3.99 2.44
N LYS A 7 -33.06 -3.64 3.47
CA LYS A 7 -33.61 -2.28 3.66
C LYS A 7 -32.52 -1.24 3.91
N ILE A 8 -31.31 -1.63 4.29
CA ILE A 8 -30.17 -0.72 4.42
C ILE A 8 -29.89 0.05 3.12
N TRP A 9 -30.17 -0.57 1.97
CA TRP A 9 -29.99 0.03 0.65
C TRP A 9 -31.05 1.07 0.28
N LEU A 10 -32.14 1.17 1.06
CA LEU A 10 -33.13 2.23 0.87
C LEU A 10 -32.68 3.56 1.50
N LEU A 11 -31.77 3.50 2.47
CA LEU A 11 -31.24 4.68 3.16
C LEU A 11 -29.90 5.14 2.57
N ILE A 12 -29.15 4.24 1.97
CA ILE A 12 -27.80 4.51 1.47
C ILE A 12 -27.68 4.14 -0.02
N ASP A 13 -27.25 5.09 -0.84
CA ASP A 13 -27.03 4.87 -2.27
C ASP A 13 -25.97 3.76 -2.51
N PRO A 14 -26.33 2.63 -3.15
CA PRO A 14 -25.44 1.48 -3.24
C PRO A 14 -24.13 1.77 -3.98
N ARG A 15 -24.18 2.63 -4.99
CA ARG A 15 -22.99 3.06 -5.74
C ARG A 15 -21.96 3.77 -4.85
N ARG A 16 -22.43 4.64 -3.95
CA ARG A 16 -21.56 5.41 -3.06
C ARG A 16 -20.87 4.50 -2.05
N VAL A 17 -21.60 3.52 -1.51
CA VAL A 17 -21.05 2.53 -0.58
C VAL A 17 -19.96 1.69 -1.24
N LEU A 18 -20.19 1.22 -2.48
CA LEU A 18 -19.17 0.45 -3.21
C LEU A 18 -17.88 1.25 -3.42
N ILE A 19 -18.00 2.52 -3.80
CA ILE A 19 -16.85 3.41 -3.99
C ILE A 19 -16.16 3.68 -2.64
N ALA A 20 -16.93 3.92 -1.58
CA ALA A 20 -16.40 4.19 -0.24
C ALA A 20 -15.63 2.99 0.31
N VAL A 21 -16.18 1.77 0.19
CA VAL A 21 -15.51 0.53 0.62
C VAL A 21 -14.27 0.28 -0.21
N PHE A 22 -14.34 0.46 -1.54
CA PHE A 22 -13.17 0.31 -2.41
C PHE A 22 -12.06 1.29 -2.02
N ALA A 23 -12.36 2.58 -1.92
CA ALA A 23 -11.39 3.61 -1.54
C ALA A 23 -10.82 3.36 -0.14
N PHE A 24 -11.67 3.01 0.83
CA PHE A 24 -11.25 2.68 2.18
C PHE A 24 -10.29 1.49 2.21
N LEU A 25 -10.63 0.39 1.54
CA LEU A 25 -9.78 -0.80 1.46
C LEU A 25 -8.48 -0.52 0.71
N THR A 26 -8.50 0.28 -0.36
CA THR A 26 -7.27 0.68 -1.07
C THR A 26 -6.34 1.49 -0.18
N ILE A 27 -6.87 2.51 0.52
CA ILE A 27 -6.08 3.34 1.44
C ILE A 27 -5.54 2.50 2.59
N LEU A 28 -6.38 1.65 3.19
CA LEU A 28 -5.99 0.75 4.27
C LEU A 28 -4.91 -0.24 3.81
N GLY A 29 -5.06 -0.81 2.63
CA GLY A 29 -4.07 -1.70 2.02
C GLY A 29 -2.73 -0.99 1.83
N LEU A 30 -2.73 0.18 1.19
CA LEU A 30 -1.50 0.96 1.01
C LEU A 30 -0.87 1.36 2.35
N ALA A 31 -1.67 1.78 3.34
CA ALA A 31 -1.17 2.12 4.66
C ALA A 31 -0.41 0.95 5.31
N ILE A 32 -0.97 -0.27 5.23
CA ILE A 32 -0.30 -1.48 5.74
C ILE A 32 1.02 -1.72 4.98
N HIS A 33 1.03 -1.62 3.65
CA HIS A 33 2.26 -1.79 2.87
C HIS A 33 3.33 -0.77 3.25
N MET A 34 2.95 0.51 3.43
CA MET A 34 3.87 1.56 3.85
C MET A 34 4.43 1.31 5.25
N ILE A 35 3.63 0.75 6.17
CA ILE A 35 4.11 0.35 7.50
C ILE A 35 5.14 -0.78 7.39
N LEU A 36 4.85 -1.83 6.60
CA LEU A 36 5.79 -2.94 6.42
C LEU A 36 7.10 -2.47 5.77
N LEU A 37 7.01 -1.67 4.70
CA LEU A 37 8.16 -1.11 4.01
C LEU A 37 8.97 -0.13 4.87
N SER A 38 8.36 0.53 5.86
CA SER A 38 9.07 1.43 6.77
C SER A 38 9.91 0.67 7.81
N THR A 39 9.68 -0.63 8.01
CA THR A 39 10.44 -1.43 8.98
C THR A 39 11.66 -2.07 8.33
N THR A 40 12.78 -2.13 9.04
CA THR A 40 14.05 -2.63 8.51
C THR A 40 14.02 -4.12 8.13
N GLU A 41 13.16 -4.92 8.78
CA GLU A 41 13.11 -6.37 8.57
C GLU A 41 12.09 -6.80 7.51
N PHE A 42 11.02 -6.02 7.31
CA PHE A 42 9.96 -6.36 6.34
C PHE A 42 10.01 -5.49 5.08
N ASN A 43 11.03 -4.64 4.93
CA ASN A 43 11.24 -3.86 3.72
C ASN A 43 11.80 -4.73 2.58
N TRP A 44 10.90 -5.35 1.83
CA TRP A 44 11.25 -6.18 0.68
C TRP A 44 11.87 -5.41 -0.50
N LEU A 45 11.92 -4.07 -0.48
CA LEU A 45 12.61 -3.28 -1.51
C LEU A 45 14.10 -3.10 -1.21
N GLU A 46 14.50 -3.15 0.06
CA GLU A 46 15.90 -2.99 0.49
C GLU A 46 16.57 -4.30 0.92
N ASP A 47 15.82 -5.41 0.99
CA ASP A 47 16.31 -6.75 1.40
C ASP A 47 17.39 -7.34 0.46
N GLY A 48 17.71 -6.66 -0.65
CA GLY A 48 18.86 -7.01 -1.50
C GLY A 48 18.67 -8.29 -2.33
N ILE A 49 17.45 -8.78 -2.50
CA ILE A 49 17.13 -9.98 -3.29
C ILE A 49 16.13 -9.66 -4.42
N PRO A 50 16.48 -9.90 -5.70
CA PRO A 50 17.79 -10.27 -6.23
C PRO A 50 18.78 -9.11 -6.04
N ALA A 51 20.07 -9.43 -5.83
CA ALA A 51 21.13 -8.45 -5.62
C ALA A 51 21.00 -7.29 -6.62
N ALA A 52 20.51 -6.15 -6.14
CA ALA A 52 20.41 -4.95 -6.94
C ALA A 52 21.83 -4.64 -7.41
N LYS A 53 22.05 -4.60 -8.72
CA LYS A 53 23.28 -4.00 -9.27
C LYS A 53 23.21 -2.51 -8.92
N VAL A 54 23.65 -2.17 -7.72
CA VAL A 54 23.93 -0.79 -7.34
C VAL A 54 25.12 -0.40 -8.20
N GLN A 55 24.85 0.26 -9.33
CA GLN A 55 25.87 0.97 -10.07
C GLN A 55 26.33 2.10 -9.14
N GLN A 56 27.35 1.83 -8.32
CA GLN A 56 28.02 2.83 -7.51
C GLN A 56 28.59 3.87 -8.48
N VAL A 57 27.88 4.99 -8.63
CA VAL A 57 28.43 6.18 -9.26
C VAL A 57 29.27 6.85 -8.16
N THR A 58 30.46 6.31 -7.93
CA THR A 58 31.46 6.98 -7.11
C THR A 58 31.79 8.31 -7.77
N PRO A 59 31.66 9.46 -7.08
CA PRO A 59 32.20 10.70 -7.59
C PRO A 59 33.71 10.52 -7.70
N VAL A 60 34.26 10.53 -8.92
CA VAL A 60 35.70 10.65 -9.12
C VAL A 60 36.11 12.01 -8.58
N VAL A 61 36.60 12.03 -7.34
CA VAL A 61 37.25 13.20 -6.75
C VAL A 61 38.65 13.26 -7.37
N PRO A 62 38.98 14.27 -8.19
CA PRO A 62 40.31 14.39 -8.77
C PRO A 62 41.30 14.71 -7.64
N GLN A 63 42.21 13.77 -7.35
CA GLN A 63 43.35 14.02 -6.47
C GLN A 63 44.33 14.90 -7.26
N ARG A 64 44.32 16.20 -6.93
CA ARG A 64 45.33 17.18 -7.38
C ARG A 64 46.62 17.00 -6.58
#